data_AF-A0A5K0XZX2-F1
#
_entry.id   AF-A0A5K0XZX2-F1
#
_cell.length_a   1.000
_cell.length_b   1.000
_cell.length_c   1.000
_cell.angle_alpha   90.00
_cell.angle_beta   90.00
_cell.angle_gamma   90.00
#
_symmetry.space_group_name_H-M   'P 1'
#
loop_
_entity.id
_entity.type
_entity.pdbx_description
1 polymer ?
#
loop_
_entity_poly.entity_id
_entity_poly.type
_entity_poly.pdbx_seq_one_letter_code
_entity_poly.pdbx_strand_id
1 'polypeptide(L)' 'EGKKNAHIPYRDSKLTRILQLSLGGNARTAIICTMSPASSHVEQSRKTLSFATSAKEVTNSAKVNM' A
#
# COMPACT_ATOMS: atom_id res chain seq x y z
N GLU A 1 -26.95 3.84 -0.05
CA GLU A 1 -26.46 4.44 -1.31
C GLU A 1 -25.14 3.81 -1.68
N GLY A 2 -25.10 3.01 -2.75
CA GLY A 2 -23.95 2.16 -3.08
C GLY A 2 -22.79 2.98 -3.64
N LYS A 3 -21.69 3.08 -2.89
CA LYS A 3 -20.38 3.48 -3.44
C LYS A 3 -20.03 2.45 -4.53
N LYS A 4 -20.32 2.79 -5.78
CA LYS A 4 -19.79 2.07 -6.95
C LYS A 4 -18.28 1.96 -6.72
N ASN A 5 -17.75 0.74 -6.75
CA ASN A 5 -16.32 0.46 -6.60
C ASN A 5 -15.53 1.41 -7.51
N ALA A 6 -14.94 2.46 -6.94
CA ALA A 6 -14.09 3.38 -7.68
C ALA A 6 -12.96 2.54 -8.29
N HIS A 7 -12.69 2.73 -9.58
CA HIS A 7 -11.65 1.97 -10.25
C HIS A 7 -10.31 2.23 -9.56
N ILE A 8 -9.72 1.19 -8.97
CA ILE A 8 -8.38 1.27 -8.39
C ILE A 8 -7.38 0.92 -9.50
N PRO A 9 -6.45 1.82 -9.84
CA PRO A 9 -5.59 1.68 -11.02
C PRO A 9 -4.41 0.71 -10.82
N TYR A 10 -4.67 -0.51 -10.35
CA TYR A 10 -3.62 -1.56 -10.26
C TYR A 10 -3.03 -1.93 -11.63
N ARG A 11 -3.68 -1.55 -12.74
CA ARG A 11 -3.23 -1.88 -14.10
C ARG A 11 -2.22 -0.91 -14.67
N ASP A 12 -2.01 0.24 -14.05
CA ASP A 12 -1.08 1.27 -14.53
C ASP A 12 0.38 0.80 -14.46
N SER A 13 0.70 -0.16 -13.58
CA SER A 13 2.01 -0.78 -13.50
C SER A 13 1.94 -2.28 -13.31
N LYS A 14 2.93 -3.01 -13.84
CA LYS A 14 3.05 -4.45 -13.61
C LYS A 14 3.24 -4.78 -12.13
N LEU A 15 3.95 -3.93 -11.38
CA LEU A 15 4.20 -4.11 -9.96
C LEU A 15 2.92 -4.01 -9.13
N THR A 16 2.11 -2.96 -9.34
CA THR A 16 0.84 -2.79 -8.64
C THR A 16 -0.18 -3.86 -9.01
N ARG A 17 -0.10 -4.43 -10.21
CA ARG A 17 -0.90 -5.60 -10.60
C ARG A 17 -0.52 -6.86 -9.82
N ILE A 18 0.76 -7.12 -9.61
CA ILE A 18 1.23 -8.24 -8.78
C ILE A 18 0.79 -8.03 -7.32
N LEU A 19 0.87 -6.80 -6.83
CA LEU A 19 0.52 -6.45 -5.44
C LEU A 19 -0.98 -6.29 -5.19
N GLN A 20 -1.84 -6.50 -6.19
CA GLN A 20 -3.28 -6.28 -6.07
C GLN A 20 -3.90 -7.09 -4.92
N LEU A 21 -3.44 -8.33 -4.69
CA LEU A 21 -3.93 -9.15 -3.56
C LEU A 21 -3.44 -8.61 -2.20
N SER A 22 -2.27 -7.98 -2.17
CA SER A 22 -1.65 -7.44 -0.96
C SER A 22 -2.19 -6.09 -0.53
N LEU A 23 -2.79 -5.32 -1.44
CA LEU A 23 -3.25 -3.95 -1.21
C LEU A 23 -4.77 -3.85 -1.31
N GLY A 24 -5.50 -4.49 -0.42
CA GLY A 24 -6.97 -4.51 -0.37
C GLY A 24 -7.61 -5.86 -0.73
N GLY A 25 -6.82 -6.93 -0.78
CA GLY A 25 -7.27 -8.27 -1.18
C GLY A 25 -7.09 -9.35 -0.12
N ASN A 26 -6.95 -10.59 -0.58
CA ASN A 26 -6.78 -11.77 0.27
C ASN A 26 -5.30 -12.02 0.63
N ALA A 27 -4.71 -11.16 1.45
CA ALA A 27 -3.36 -11.36 1.96
C ALA A 27 -3.13 -10.63 3.30
N ARG A 28 -2.29 -11.19 4.15
CA ARG A 28 -1.70 -10.45 5.28
C ARG A 28 -0.49 -9.70 4.75
N THR A 29 -0.49 -8.39 4.87
CA THR A 29 0.53 -7.52 4.28
C THR A 29 1.25 -6.74 5.36
N ALA A 30 2.58 -6.73 5.27
CA ALA A 30 3.44 -5.83 6.04
C ALA A 30 4.23 -4.96 5.07
N ILE A 31 4.48 -3.71 5.45
CA ILE A 31 5.28 -2.76 4.68
C ILE A 31 6.48 -2.36 5.55
N ILE A 32 7.68 -2.45 4.98
CA ILE A 32 8.91 -2.03 5.64
C ILE A 32 9.32 -0.69 5.04
N CYS A 33 9.37 0.35 5.88
CA CYS A 33 9.81 1.68 5.49
C CYS A 33 11.28 1.87 5.86
N THR A 34 12.16 1.79 4.88
CA THR A 34 13.60 2.05 5.07
C THR A 34 13.90 3.52 4.81
N MET A 35 14.51 4.20 5.76
CA MET A 35 14.78 5.63 5.70
C MET A 35 16.18 5.96 6.23
N SER A 36 16.76 7.05 5.71
CA SER A 36 18.10 7.50 6.07
C SER A 36 18.01 8.56 7.18
N PRO A 37 18.88 8.49 8.22
CA PRO A 37 18.91 9.50 9.28
C PRO A 37 19.60 10.80 8.85
N ALA A 38 20.19 10.88 7.66
CA ALA A 38 20.90 12.06 7.19
C ALA A 38 19.93 13.24 6.99
N SER A 39 20.35 14.43 7.42
CA SER A 39 19.57 15.67 7.28
C SER A 39 19.23 15.99 5.82
N SER A 40 20.11 15.64 4.88
CA SER A 40 19.90 15.78 3.44
C SER A 40 18.73 14.94 2.91
N HIS A 41 18.28 13.93 3.64
CA HIS A 41 17.21 13.00 3.24
C HIS A 41 15.91 13.17 4.04
N VAL A 42 15.78 14.26 4.82
CA VAL A 42 14.59 14.51 5.65
C VAL A 42 13.32 14.58 4.79
N GLU A 43 13.35 15.28 3.65
CA GLU A 43 12.15 15.44 2.82
C GLU A 43 11.72 14.11 2.17
N GLN A 44 12.66 13.29 1.71
CA GLN A 44 12.38 11.95 1.17
C GLN A 44 11.83 11.03 2.27
N SER A 45 12.42 11.06 3.47
CA SER A 45 11.94 10.29 4.61
C SER A 45 10.53 10.71 5.02
N ARG A 46 10.23 12.01 4.98
CA ARG A 46 8.89 12.54 5.24
C ARG A 46 7.88 12.01 4.22
N LYS A 47 8.22 11.98 2.92
CA LYS A 47 7.37 11.38 1.88
C LYS A 47 7.13 9.89 2.12
N THR A 48 8.15 9.13 2.51
CA THR A 48 8.00 7.71 2.87
C THR A 48 7.04 7.53 4.06
N LEU A 49 7.15 8.37 5.10
CA LEU A 49 6.23 8.32 6.24
C LEU A 49 4.80 8.70 5.86
N SER A 50 4.62 9.72 5.00
CA SER A 50 3.28 10.05 4.48
C SER A 50 2.65 8.89 3.71
N PHE A 51 3.44 8.20 2.87
CA PHE A 51 2.98 6.98 2.21
C PHE A 51 2.62 5.89 3.23
N ALA A 52 3.45 5.66 4.24
CA ALA A 52 3.21 4.65 5.27
C ALA A 52 1.91 4.90 6.04
N THR A 53 1.63 6.17 6.38
CA THR A 53 0.37 6.58 7.01
C THR A 53 -0.82 6.25 6.13
N SER A 54 -0.79 6.58 4.84
CA SER A 54 -1.87 6.23 3.91
C SER A 54 -2.01 4.71 3.70
N ALA A 55 -0.89 4.00 3.61
CA ALA A 55 -0.88 2.56 3.39
C ALA A 55 -1.43 1.78 4.59
N LYS A 56 -1.25 2.31 5.81
CA LYS A 56 -1.80 1.73 7.05
C LYS A 56 -3.33 1.69 7.05
N GLU A 57 -3.98 2.64 6.38
CA GLU A 57 -5.45 2.71 6.29
C GLU A 57 -6.03 1.67 5.31
N VAL A 58 -5.19 0.99 4.52
CA VAL A 58 -5.64 -0.06 3.61
C VAL A 58 -6.02 -1.31 4.41
N THR A 59 -7.28 -1.69 4.32
CA THR A 59 -7.81 -2.89 4.99
C THR A 59 -7.79 -4.09 4.05
N ASN A 60 -7.21 -5.20 4.50
CA ASN A 60 -7.22 -6.48 3.79
C ASN A 60 -8.21 -7.47 4.42
N SER A 61 -8.80 -8.34 3.60
CA SER A 61 -9.68 -9.43 4.07
C SER A 61 -9.00 -10.77 3.82
N ALA A 62 -8.04 -11.11 4.69
CA ALA A 62 -7.27 -12.35 4.57
C ALA A 62 -8.08 -13.58 5.03
N LYS A 63 -8.11 -14.62 4.20
CA LYS A 63 -8.81 -15.90 4.35
C LYS A 63 -7.89 -17.03 3.85
N VAL A 64 -7.95 -18.17 4.52
CA VAL A 64 -7.23 -19.39 4.08
C VAL A 64 -7.87 -19.89 2.78
N ASN A 65 -7.05 -20.21 1.78
CA ASN A 65 -7.52 -20.83 0.54
C ASN A 65 -7.81 -22.31 0.82
N MET A 66 -9.01 -22.77 0.48
CA MET A 66 -9.38 -24.20 0.51
C MET A 66 -9.06 -24.85 -0.82
#